data_AF-A0A3Q9S8E5-F1
#
_entry.id   AF-A0A3Q9S8E5-F1
#
_cell.length_a   1.000
_cell.length_b   1.000
_cell.length_c   1.000
_cell.angle_alpha   90.00
_cell.angle_beta   90.00
_cell.angle_gamma   90.00
#
_symmetry.space_group_name_H-M   'P 1'
#
loop_
_entity.id
_entity.type
_entity.pdbx_description
1 polymer ?
#
loop_
_entity_poly.entity_id
_entity_poly.type
_entity_poly.pdbx_seq_one_letter_code
_entity_poly.pdbx_strand_id
1 'polypeptide(L)'
;MARESINLTILFILLKKINSFLSFKEKIVDVYQSLYLFVPCFATYSLILIFYFTQYIHVDNKSYYLFSIFPKIYFVVPFVCIILLISILINAYIFKKVIEIQKIEQTNLLMDQQFRLQINHSKNLEALYSSIRSVKHDMNNHLLCLKILAENGNTKEINKYLYTLGQTIKKLNYKIKTGNVISDAIINEKYNIAKMNNIEFICNFIIPDEIILDSVDLCVILSNCLDNAIEACMKIEDETINKKITINSYIHDLYLLIEVSNTSANKLQYKDNKIISTKKNKNSHGIGISNIETIVKKYNGILDIISEKNKFILNIMLKVKNN
;
A
#
# COMPACT_ATOMS: atom_id res chain seq x y z
N MET A 1 19.87 -59.53 16.45
CA MET A 1 20.77 -59.03 15.39
C MET A 1 20.12 -58.93 14.01
N ALA A 2 19.96 -60.00 13.22
CA ALA A 2 19.49 -59.86 11.82
C ALA A 2 18.08 -59.26 11.67
N ARG A 3 17.17 -59.52 12.61
CA ARG A 3 15.79 -58.98 12.62
C ARG A 3 15.74 -57.50 13.03
N GLU A 4 16.65 -57.06 13.89
CA GLU A 4 16.77 -55.67 14.33
C GLU A 4 17.37 -54.79 13.24
N SER A 5 18.39 -55.29 12.52
CA SER A 5 18.97 -54.59 11.38
C SER A 5 17.96 -54.37 10.24
N ILE A 6 17.12 -55.37 9.95
CA ILE A 6 16.05 -55.25 8.95
C ILE A 6 15.02 -54.18 9.37
N ASN A 7 14.60 -54.19 10.63
CA ASN A 7 13.65 -53.21 11.16
C ASN A 7 14.23 -51.77 11.14
N LEU A 8 15.52 -51.61 11.46
CA LEU A 8 16.22 -50.32 11.38
C LEU A 8 16.31 -49.81 9.94
N THR A 9 16.59 -50.68 8.97
CA THR A 9 16.60 -50.28 7.54
C THR A 9 15.21 -49.89 7.03
N ILE A 10 14.16 -50.60 7.44
CA ILE A 10 12.77 -50.26 7.05
C ILE A 10 12.37 -48.92 7.67
N LEU A 11 12.68 -48.70 8.95
CA LEU A 11 12.45 -47.43 9.63
C LEU A 11 13.21 -46.27 8.95
N PHE A 12 14.47 -46.49 8.57
CA PHE A 12 15.28 -45.50 7.87
C PHE A 12 14.69 -45.14 6.49
N ILE A 13 14.22 -46.13 5.72
CA ILE A 13 13.57 -45.90 4.42
C ILE A 13 12.25 -45.13 4.59
N LEU A 14 11.45 -45.46 5.61
CA LEU A 14 10.22 -44.74 5.94
C LEU A 14 10.50 -43.29 6.34
N LEU A 15 11.47 -43.05 7.22
CA LEU A 15 11.87 -41.71 7.63
C LEU A 15 12.41 -40.90 6.45
N LYS A 16 13.18 -41.52 5.55
CA LYS A 16 13.67 -40.85 4.33
C LYS A 16 12.54 -40.50 3.37
N LYS A 17 11.53 -41.37 3.21
CA LYS A 17 10.31 -41.07 2.42
C LYS A 17 9.47 -39.97 3.05
N ILE A 18 9.29 -39.98 4.37
CA ILE A 18 8.58 -38.95 5.11
C ILE A 18 9.30 -37.60 4.96
N ASN A 19 10.63 -37.56 5.12
CA ASN A 19 11.41 -36.34 4.93
C ASN A 19 11.35 -35.82 3.48
N SER A 20 11.43 -36.72 2.49
CA SER A 20 11.27 -36.34 1.08
C SER A 20 9.86 -35.82 0.76
N PHE A 21 8.81 -36.41 1.35
CA PHE A 21 7.42 -35.99 1.16
C PHE A 21 7.14 -34.64 1.86
N LEU A 22 7.70 -34.49 3.06
CA LEU A 22 7.57 -33.30 3.88
C LEU A 22 8.45 -32.15 3.41
N SER A 23 9.43 -32.39 2.52
CA SER A 23 10.52 -31.46 2.19
C SER A 23 10.08 -30.00 2.15
N PHE A 24 10.18 -29.35 3.32
CA PHE A 24 10.01 -27.93 3.53
C PHE A 24 11.30 -27.27 3.05
N LYS A 25 11.66 -27.48 1.78
CA LYS A 25 12.74 -26.74 1.16
C LYS A 25 12.29 -25.28 1.15
N GLU A 26 12.92 -24.49 2.02
CA GLU A 26 12.93 -23.02 2.01
C GLU A 26 11.62 -22.33 2.40
N LYS A 27 11.01 -22.71 3.52
CA LYS A 27 10.01 -21.85 4.17
C LYS A 27 10.39 -21.57 5.62
N ILE A 28 10.44 -20.27 5.96
CA ILE A 28 10.40 -19.81 7.35
C ILE A 28 9.00 -20.17 7.84
N VAL A 29 8.90 -21.32 8.52
CA VAL A 29 7.66 -21.78 9.12
C VAL A 29 7.44 -20.94 10.38
N ASP A 30 6.27 -20.33 10.49
CA ASP A 30 5.91 -19.49 11.64
C ASP A 30 5.90 -20.33 12.94
N VAL A 31 6.12 -19.70 14.10
CA VAL A 31 6.21 -20.41 15.39
C VAL A 31 4.93 -21.19 15.67
N TYR A 32 3.77 -20.61 15.37
CA TYR A 32 2.46 -21.27 15.49
C TYR A 32 2.30 -22.48 14.56
N GLN A 33 2.84 -22.37 13.35
CA GLN A 33 2.82 -23.43 12.36
C GLN A 33 3.72 -24.61 12.76
N SER A 34 4.86 -24.33 13.38
CA SER A 34 5.75 -25.35 13.94
C SER A 34 5.13 -26.05 15.16
N LEU A 35 4.44 -25.30 16.04
CA LEU A 35 3.72 -25.83 17.19
C LEU A 35 2.59 -26.78 16.77
N TYR A 36 1.88 -26.46 15.68
CA TYR A 36 0.79 -27.30 15.16
C TYR A 36 1.25 -28.71 14.77
N LEU A 37 2.44 -28.84 14.18
CA LEU A 37 3.02 -30.15 13.83
C LEU A 37 3.64 -30.85 15.04
N PHE A 38 4.20 -30.08 15.99
CA PHE A 38 4.92 -30.60 17.15
C PHE A 38 3.99 -31.19 18.21
N VAL A 39 2.84 -30.55 18.49
CA VAL A 39 1.87 -31.01 19.51
C VAL A 39 1.42 -32.47 19.33
N PRO A 40 0.96 -32.93 18.14
CA PRO A 40 0.58 -34.33 17.95
C PRO A 40 1.77 -35.29 18.00
N CYS A 41 2.96 -34.88 17.53
CA CYS A 41 4.18 -35.68 17.66
C CYS A 41 4.59 -35.84 19.14
N PHE A 42 4.47 -34.79 19.93
CA PHE A 42 4.76 -34.82 21.36
C PHE A 42 3.73 -35.64 22.15
N ALA A 43 2.45 -35.54 21.80
CA ALA A 43 1.39 -36.35 22.41
C ALA A 43 1.58 -37.86 22.13
N THR A 44 1.95 -38.22 20.90
CA THR A 44 2.24 -39.61 20.53
C THR A 44 3.50 -40.14 21.22
N TYR A 45 4.55 -39.34 21.32
CA TYR A 45 5.76 -39.68 22.07
C TYR A 45 5.47 -39.87 23.58
N SER A 46 4.69 -38.99 24.18
CA SER A 46 4.29 -39.10 25.59
C SER A 46 3.50 -40.37 25.86
N LEU A 47 2.62 -40.77 24.94
CA LEU A 47 1.85 -42.01 25.03
C LEU A 47 2.77 -43.24 24.96
N ILE A 48 3.76 -43.24 24.06
CA ILE A 48 4.77 -44.31 23.99
C ILE A 48 5.58 -44.42 25.29
N LEU A 49 5.98 -43.28 25.88
CA LEU A 49 6.69 -43.26 27.16
C LEU A 49 5.85 -43.84 28.31
N ILE A 50 4.56 -43.47 28.40
CA ILE A 50 3.65 -44.01 29.41
C ILE A 50 3.55 -45.53 29.27
N PHE A 51 3.44 -46.05 28.04
CA PHE A 51 3.47 -47.50 27.79
C PHE A 51 4.80 -48.15 28.19
N TYR A 52 5.92 -47.47 27.93
CA TYR A 52 7.25 -47.98 28.30
C TYR A 52 7.44 -48.08 29.82
N PHE A 53 6.95 -47.10 30.58
CA PHE A 53 7.06 -47.11 32.04
C PHE A 53 6.07 -48.07 32.72
N THR A 54 4.90 -48.31 32.11
CA THR A 54 3.84 -49.17 32.69
C THR A 54 3.96 -50.65 32.28
N GLN A 55 4.98 -51.03 31.52
CA GLN A 55 5.14 -52.41 31.03
C GLN A 55 5.51 -53.44 32.12
N TYR A 56 6.04 -53.00 33.27
CA TYR A 56 6.44 -53.87 34.38
C TYR A 56 5.44 -53.74 35.53
N ILE A 57 4.91 -54.86 36.00
CA ILE A 57 4.09 -54.93 37.22
C ILE A 57 4.84 -55.77 38.25
N HIS A 58 4.92 -55.28 39.49
CA HIS A 58 5.47 -56.02 40.61
C HIS A 58 4.32 -56.66 41.42
N VAL A 59 4.31 -57.99 41.50
CA VAL A 59 3.40 -58.76 42.34
C VAL A 59 4.23 -59.72 43.17
N ASP A 60 4.08 -59.71 44.50
CA ASP A 60 4.75 -60.61 45.43
C ASP A 60 6.28 -60.72 45.22
N ASN A 61 6.99 -59.58 45.22
CA ASN A 61 8.44 -59.48 44.99
C ASN A 61 8.95 -60.02 43.64
N LYS A 62 8.07 -60.31 42.68
CA LYS A 62 8.42 -60.72 41.31
C LYS A 62 7.91 -59.71 40.29
N SER A 63 8.73 -59.44 39.29
CA SER A 63 8.38 -58.56 38.16
C SER A 63 7.81 -59.37 37.02
N TYR A 64 6.59 -59.05 36.60
CA TYR A 64 5.96 -59.62 35.43
C TYR A 64 5.79 -58.55 34.35
N TYR A 65 5.97 -58.96 33.09
CA TYR A 65 5.62 -58.11 31.96
C TYR A 65 4.10 -58.03 31.81
N LEU A 66 3.57 -56.83 31.60
CA LEU A 66 2.14 -56.60 31.37
C LEU A 66 1.58 -57.48 30.24
N PHE A 67 2.39 -57.69 29.19
CA PHE A 67 2.05 -58.56 28.05
C PHE A 67 1.95 -60.05 28.40
N SER A 68 2.62 -60.51 29.46
CA SER A 68 2.57 -61.91 29.90
C SER A 68 1.27 -62.24 30.65
N ILE A 69 0.69 -61.24 31.34
CA ILE A 69 -0.57 -61.36 32.08
C ILE A 69 -1.76 -61.11 31.15
N PHE A 70 -1.64 -60.12 30.25
CA PHE A 70 -2.70 -59.74 29.32
C PHE A 70 -2.24 -59.86 27.85
N PRO A 71 -2.29 -61.05 27.25
CA PRO A 71 -1.76 -61.29 25.89
C PRO A 71 -2.49 -60.49 24.81
N LYS A 72 -3.73 -60.05 25.05
CA LYS A 72 -4.48 -59.18 24.12
C LYS A 72 -3.78 -57.84 23.87
N ILE A 73 -3.04 -57.31 24.86
CA ILE A 73 -2.32 -56.03 24.74
C ILE A 73 -1.25 -56.10 23.64
N TYR A 74 -0.68 -57.29 23.40
CA TYR A 74 0.33 -57.53 22.35
C TYR A 74 -0.18 -57.18 20.94
N PHE A 75 -1.46 -57.37 20.67
CA PHE A 75 -2.07 -57.04 19.39
C PHE A 75 -2.61 -55.61 19.32
N VAL A 76 -3.08 -55.07 20.44
CA VAL A 76 -3.67 -53.71 20.50
C VAL A 76 -2.62 -52.62 20.34
N VAL A 77 -1.44 -52.76 20.96
CA VAL A 77 -0.40 -51.72 20.94
C VAL A 77 0.12 -51.42 19.53
N PRO A 78 0.52 -52.41 18.70
CA PRO A 78 0.94 -52.14 17.32
C PRO A 78 -0.16 -51.49 16.47
N PHE A 79 -1.42 -51.88 16.69
CA PHE A 79 -2.56 -51.33 15.97
C PHE A 79 -2.78 -49.85 16.30
N VAL A 80 -2.71 -49.48 17.58
CA VAL A 80 -2.78 -48.08 18.03
C VAL A 80 -1.60 -47.27 17.46
N CYS A 81 -0.38 -47.81 17.46
CA CYS A 81 0.78 -47.15 16.86
C CYS A 81 0.60 -46.87 15.36
N ILE A 82 0.01 -47.81 14.61
CA ILE A 82 -0.28 -47.63 13.18
C ILE A 82 -1.31 -46.50 12.97
N ILE A 83 -2.38 -46.47 13.77
CA ILE A 83 -3.39 -45.40 13.70
C ILE A 83 -2.78 -44.03 13.99
N LEU A 84 -1.93 -43.94 15.02
CA LEU A 84 -1.24 -42.69 15.38
C LEU A 84 -0.30 -42.23 14.26
N LEU A 85 0.42 -43.15 13.62
CA LEU A 85 1.29 -42.83 12.49
C LEU A 85 0.49 -42.31 11.29
N ILE A 86 -0.64 -42.94 10.97
CA ILE A 86 -1.55 -42.47 9.91
C ILE A 86 -2.08 -41.06 10.23
N SER A 87 -2.45 -40.80 11.48
CA SER A 87 -2.91 -39.48 11.93
C SER A 87 -1.86 -38.39 11.71
N ILE A 88 -0.58 -38.66 12.02
CA ILE A 88 0.51 -37.71 11.78
C ILE A 88 0.64 -37.39 10.29
N LEU A 89 0.56 -38.40 9.41
CA LEU A 89 0.64 -38.20 7.97
C LEU A 89 -0.53 -37.37 7.42
N ILE A 90 -1.75 -37.60 7.91
CA ILE A 90 -2.93 -36.82 7.52
C ILE A 90 -2.78 -35.36 7.96
N ASN A 91 -2.34 -35.11 9.20
CA ASN A 91 -2.12 -33.77 9.72
C ASN A 91 -1.06 -33.01 8.90
N ALA A 92 0.05 -33.67 8.57
CA ALA A 92 1.07 -33.10 7.70
C ALA A 92 0.53 -32.71 6.31
N TYR A 93 -0.31 -33.55 5.72
CA TYR A 93 -0.94 -33.27 4.43
C TYR A 93 -1.90 -32.07 4.49
N ILE A 94 -2.77 -32.02 5.51
CA ILE A 94 -3.68 -30.90 5.72
C ILE A 94 -2.90 -29.60 5.91
N PHE A 95 -1.85 -29.63 6.72
CA PHE A 95 -1.01 -28.48 6.98
C PHE A 95 -0.34 -27.93 5.70
N LYS A 96 0.19 -28.81 4.84
CA LYS A 96 0.71 -28.42 3.52
C LYS A 96 -0.34 -27.71 2.67
N LYS A 97 -1.57 -28.24 2.65
CA LYS A 97 -2.68 -27.67 1.89
C LYS A 97 -3.11 -26.29 2.43
N VAL A 98 -3.10 -26.10 3.74
CA VAL A 98 -3.39 -24.79 4.37
C VAL A 98 -2.37 -23.74 3.93
N ILE A 99 -1.07 -24.06 3.95
CA ILE A 99 -0.03 -23.14 3.48
C ILE A 99 -0.21 -22.79 2.00
N GLU A 100 -0.59 -23.77 1.17
CA GLU A 100 -0.83 -23.54 -0.26
C GLU A 100 -2.01 -22.60 -0.49
N ILE A 101 -3.12 -22.81 0.22
CA ILE A 101 -4.30 -21.93 0.18
C ILE A 101 -3.93 -20.50 0.61
N GLN A 102 -3.17 -20.35 1.71
CA GLN A 102 -2.69 -19.03 2.16
C GLN A 102 -1.86 -18.33 1.08
N LYS A 103 -0.99 -19.06 0.38
CA LYS A 103 -0.20 -18.50 -0.72
C LYS A 103 -1.10 -18.05 -1.88
N ILE A 104 -2.10 -18.87 -2.24
CA ILE A 104 -3.07 -18.54 -3.29
C ILE A 104 -3.86 -17.27 -2.93
N GLU A 105 -4.33 -17.15 -1.69
CA GLU A 105 -5.03 -15.97 -1.21
C GLU A 105 -4.15 -14.71 -1.26
N GLN A 106 -2.90 -14.81 -0.83
CA GLN A 106 -1.93 -13.70 -0.94
C GLN A 106 -1.70 -13.29 -2.39
N THR A 107 -1.52 -14.25 -3.31
CA THR A 107 -1.36 -13.94 -4.73
C THR A 107 -2.61 -13.30 -5.33
N ASN A 108 -3.81 -13.75 -4.93
CA ASN A 108 -5.07 -13.17 -5.40
C ASN A 108 -5.25 -11.73 -4.89
N LEU A 109 -4.88 -11.45 -3.64
CA LEU A 109 -4.90 -10.10 -3.08
C LEU A 109 -3.96 -9.15 -3.83
N LEU A 110 -2.73 -9.60 -4.13
CA LEU A 110 -1.78 -8.81 -4.93
C LEU A 110 -2.31 -8.58 -6.35
N MET A 111 -2.95 -9.58 -6.95
CA MET A 111 -3.52 -9.48 -8.28
C MET A 111 -4.71 -8.49 -8.32
N ASP A 112 -5.58 -8.49 -7.31
CA ASP A 112 -6.67 -7.49 -7.18
C ASP A 112 -6.11 -6.07 -7.04
N GLN A 113 -5.05 -5.89 -6.24
CA GLN A 113 -4.38 -4.59 -6.10
C GLN A 113 -3.80 -4.11 -7.44
N GLN A 114 -3.11 -4.97 -8.18
CA GLN A 114 -2.59 -4.64 -9.51
C GLN A 114 -3.71 -4.29 -10.49
N PHE A 115 -4.81 -5.04 -10.47
CA PHE A 115 -5.96 -4.77 -11.32
C PHE A 115 -6.60 -3.40 -11.01
N ARG A 116 -6.75 -3.05 -9.73
CA ARG A 116 -7.24 -1.72 -9.32
C ARG A 116 -6.33 -0.59 -9.78
N LEU A 117 -5.01 -0.76 -9.67
CA LEU A 117 -4.03 0.20 -10.16
C LEU A 117 -4.15 0.39 -11.68
N GLN A 118 -4.32 -0.70 -12.43
CA GLN A 118 -4.50 -0.66 -13.88
C GLN A 118 -5.79 0.05 -14.28
N ILE A 119 -6.91 -0.18 -13.56
CA ILE A 119 -8.17 0.55 -13.78
C ILE A 119 -7.96 2.06 -13.55
N ASN A 120 -7.34 2.44 -12.44
CA ASN A 120 -7.10 3.85 -12.14
C ASN A 120 -6.19 4.50 -13.18
N HIS A 121 -5.14 3.81 -13.61
CA HIS A 121 -4.27 4.26 -14.68
C HIS A 121 -5.05 4.46 -15.99
N SER A 122 -5.91 3.52 -16.37
CA SER A 122 -6.77 3.62 -17.55
C SER A 122 -7.72 4.82 -17.47
N LYS A 123 -8.35 5.06 -16.32
CA LYS A 123 -9.23 6.23 -16.12
C LYS A 123 -8.48 7.55 -16.25
N ASN A 124 -7.26 7.62 -15.71
CA ASN A 124 -6.41 8.80 -15.83
C ASN A 124 -6.01 9.05 -17.28
N LEU A 125 -5.66 8.00 -18.03
CA LEU A 125 -5.40 8.10 -19.46
C LEU A 125 -6.61 8.59 -20.24
N GLU A 126 -7.80 8.06 -19.95
CA GLU A 126 -9.05 8.47 -20.60
C GLU A 126 -9.36 9.95 -20.33
N ALA A 127 -9.20 10.41 -19.09
CA ALA A 127 -9.34 11.82 -18.73
C ALA A 127 -8.34 12.69 -19.52
N LEU A 128 -7.08 12.28 -19.59
CA LEU A 128 -6.03 12.95 -20.38
C LEU A 128 -6.40 13.04 -21.86
N TYR A 129 -6.84 11.94 -22.46
CA TYR A 129 -7.29 11.90 -23.85
C TYR A 129 -8.51 12.79 -24.10
N SER A 130 -9.45 12.84 -23.15
CA SER A 130 -10.59 13.75 -23.20
C SER A 130 -10.13 15.21 -23.19
N SER A 131 -9.23 15.58 -22.29
CA SER A 131 -8.64 16.92 -22.23
C SER A 131 -7.92 17.29 -23.53
N ILE A 132 -7.10 16.40 -24.09
CA ILE A 132 -6.42 16.61 -25.38
C ILE A 132 -7.45 16.82 -26.51
N ARG A 133 -8.53 16.04 -26.52
CA ARG A 133 -9.60 16.16 -27.52
C ARG A 133 -10.29 17.53 -27.44
N SER A 134 -10.58 18.00 -26.23
CA SER A 134 -11.16 19.33 -26.00
C SER A 134 -10.22 20.43 -26.49
N VAL A 135 -8.93 20.37 -26.15
CA VAL A 135 -7.93 21.35 -26.64
C VAL A 135 -7.85 21.34 -28.17
N LYS A 136 -7.81 20.16 -28.79
CA LYS A 136 -7.80 20.03 -30.25
C LYS A 136 -9.06 20.63 -30.88
N HIS A 137 -10.22 20.38 -30.30
CA HIS A 137 -11.50 20.93 -30.77
C HIS A 137 -11.49 22.46 -30.71
N ASP A 138 -11.02 23.04 -29.60
CA ASP A 138 -10.95 24.49 -29.44
C ASP A 138 -9.94 25.11 -30.42
N MET A 139 -8.78 24.48 -30.62
CA MET A 139 -7.81 24.90 -31.64
C MET A 139 -8.42 24.88 -33.06
N ASN A 140 -9.15 23.84 -33.41
CA ASN A 140 -9.83 23.77 -34.71
C ASN A 140 -10.86 24.90 -34.88
N ASN A 141 -11.61 25.23 -33.83
CA ASN A 141 -12.55 26.34 -33.85
C ASN A 141 -11.85 27.69 -34.02
N HIS A 142 -10.72 27.90 -33.32
CA HIS A 142 -9.91 29.11 -33.51
C HIS A 142 -9.37 29.23 -34.94
N LEU A 143 -8.87 28.13 -35.52
CA LEU A 143 -8.41 28.09 -36.91
C LEU A 143 -9.54 28.37 -37.91
N LEU A 144 -10.74 27.82 -37.67
CA LEU A 144 -11.91 28.08 -38.51
C LEU A 144 -12.32 29.56 -38.47
N CYS A 145 -12.39 30.16 -37.28
CA CYS A 145 -12.68 31.59 -37.13
C CYS A 145 -11.65 32.46 -37.86
N LEU A 146 -10.36 32.15 -37.73
CA LEU A 146 -9.29 32.86 -38.44
C LEU A 146 -9.42 32.72 -39.96
N LYS A 147 -9.76 31.52 -40.46
CA LYS A 147 -10.00 31.27 -41.88
C LYS A 147 -11.15 32.13 -42.42
N ILE A 148 -12.29 32.16 -41.73
CA ILE A 148 -13.45 32.97 -42.12
C ILE A 148 -13.12 34.46 -42.14
N LEU A 149 -12.40 34.96 -41.12
CA LEU A 149 -11.99 36.36 -41.06
C LEU A 149 -10.99 36.73 -42.17
N ALA A 150 -10.11 35.79 -42.55
CA ALA A 150 -9.16 35.95 -43.64
C ALA A 150 -9.86 35.99 -45.02
N GLU A 151 -10.83 35.09 -45.26
CA GLU A 151 -11.62 35.06 -46.50
C GLU A 151 -12.40 36.37 -46.72
N ASN A 152 -12.86 37.02 -45.63
CA ASN A 152 -13.57 38.30 -45.68
C ASN A 152 -12.65 39.52 -45.85
N GLY A 153 -11.32 39.34 -45.97
CA GLY A 153 -10.35 40.42 -46.16
C GLY A 153 -10.21 41.41 -44.98
N ASN A 154 -10.79 41.10 -43.82
CA ASN A 154 -10.88 42.03 -42.70
C ASN A 154 -9.68 41.92 -41.74
N THR A 155 -8.55 42.48 -42.15
CA THR A 155 -7.29 42.49 -41.39
C THR A 155 -7.40 43.14 -40.01
N LYS A 156 -8.30 44.12 -39.81
CA LYS A 156 -8.53 44.74 -38.48
C LYS A 156 -9.13 43.74 -37.48
N GLU A 157 -10.15 42.99 -37.88
CA GLU A 157 -10.78 42.01 -37.00
C GLU A 157 -9.89 40.79 -36.73
N ILE A 158 -9.06 40.36 -37.70
CA ILE A 158 -8.04 39.32 -37.49
C ILE A 158 -7.06 39.74 -36.39
N ASN A 159 -6.51 40.96 -36.47
CA ASN A 159 -5.57 41.46 -35.47
C ASN A 159 -6.21 41.57 -34.08
N LYS A 160 -7.47 42.00 -34.00
CA LYS A 160 -8.23 42.06 -32.74
C LYS A 160 -8.48 40.67 -32.15
N TYR A 161 -8.81 39.69 -32.99
CA TYR A 161 -9.01 38.31 -32.57
C TYR A 161 -7.71 37.67 -32.06
N LEU A 162 -6.60 37.82 -32.81
CA LEU A 162 -5.27 37.34 -32.41
C LEU A 162 -4.79 37.99 -31.11
N TYR A 163 -5.03 39.30 -30.93
CA TYR A 163 -4.72 39.99 -29.68
C TYR A 163 -5.51 39.40 -28.50
N THR A 164 -6.81 39.18 -28.68
CA THR A 164 -7.68 38.61 -27.64
C THR A 164 -7.28 37.17 -27.30
N LEU A 165 -7.01 36.35 -28.32
CA LEU A 165 -6.52 34.98 -28.18
C LEU A 165 -5.17 34.96 -27.44
N GLY A 166 -4.25 35.83 -27.84
CA GLY A 166 -2.95 35.99 -27.19
C GLY A 166 -3.06 36.44 -25.72
N GLN A 167 -4.05 37.27 -25.37
CA GLN A 167 -4.31 37.66 -23.98
C GLN A 167 -4.93 36.52 -23.17
N THR A 168 -5.80 35.70 -23.75
CA THR A 168 -6.32 34.48 -23.11
C THR A 168 -5.20 33.47 -22.87
N ILE A 169 -4.33 33.26 -23.86
CA ILE A 169 -3.13 32.40 -23.71
C ILE A 169 -2.14 32.99 -22.71
N LYS A 170 -1.95 34.32 -22.65
CA LYS A 170 -1.15 34.97 -21.60
C LYS A 170 -1.77 34.89 -20.22
N LYS A 171 -3.09 34.82 -20.09
CA LYS A 171 -3.73 34.49 -18.79
C LYS A 171 -3.51 33.03 -18.41
N LEU A 172 -3.29 32.16 -19.38
CA LEU A 172 -2.85 30.77 -19.19
C LEU A 172 -1.34 30.65 -18.98
N ASN A 173 -0.52 31.66 -19.31
CA ASN A 173 0.89 31.67 -18.92
C ASN A 173 0.96 31.58 -17.41
N TYR A 174 1.51 30.46 -16.98
CA TYR A 174 1.80 30.12 -15.61
C TYR A 174 2.43 31.31 -14.89
N LYS A 175 1.66 31.93 -13.97
CA LYS A 175 2.14 33.01 -13.11
C LYS A 175 3.23 32.49 -12.16
N ILE A 176 3.15 31.20 -11.84
CA ILE A 176 4.08 30.48 -10.99
C ILE A 176 4.97 29.62 -11.89
N LYS A 177 6.29 29.83 -11.82
CA LYS A 177 7.30 29.00 -12.48
C LYS A 177 8.20 28.40 -11.41
N THR A 178 8.18 27.09 -11.33
CA THR A 178 8.82 26.28 -10.29
C THR A 178 10.08 25.57 -10.79
N GLY A 179 10.32 25.59 -12.11
CA GLY A 179 11.45 24.91 -12.76
C GLY A 179 11.07 23.55 -13.35
N ASN A 180 9.95 22.94 -12.93
CA ASN A 180 9.49 21.66 -13.42
C ASN A 180 8.09 21.76 -14.05
N VAL A 181 7.92 21.17 -15.25
CA VAL A 181 6.69 21.28 -16.06
C VAL A 181 5.45 20.72 -15.33
N ILE A 182 5.62 19.66 -14.55
CA ILE A 182 4.53 19.00 -13.84
C ILE A 182 4.05 19.86 -12.66
N SER A 183 4.99 20.35 -11.85
CA SER A 183 4.65 21.26 -10.74
C SER A 183 4.08 22.58 -11.25
N ASP A 184 4.59 23.11 -12.37
CA ASP A 184 4.04 24.30 -13.01
C ASP A 184 2.58 24.10 -13.40
N ALA A 185 2.26 23.01 -14.09
CA ALA A 185 0.88 22.72 -14.49
C ALA A 185 -0.06 22.64 -13.29
N ILE A 186 0.31 21.86 -12.27
CA ILE A 186 -0.56 21.59 -11.12
C ILE A 186 -0.72 22.83 -10.25
N ILE A 187 0.38 23.49 -9.88
CA ILE A 187 0.33 24.62 -8.95
C ILE A 187 -0.44 25.79 -9.59
N ASN A 188 -0.32 26.02 -10.89
CA ASN A 188 -1.10 27.06 -11.55
C ASN A 188 -2.58 26.71 -11.70
N GLU A 189 -2.92 25.44 -11.95
CA GLU A 189 -4.32 25.00 -11.89
C GLU A 189 -4.93 25.30 -10.52
N LYS A 190 -4.25 24.87 -9.44
CA LYS A 190 -4.72 25.07 -8.07
C LYS A 190 -4.71 26.54 -7.65
N TYR A 191 -3.75 27.33 -8.12
CA TYR A 191 -3.72 28.78 -7.95
C TYR A 191 -4.96 29.45 -8.55
N ASN A 192 -5.36 29.06 -9.76
CA ASN A 192 -6.54 29.59 -10.41
C ASN A 192 -7.82 29.22 -9.67
N ILE A 193 -7.95 27.97 -9.21
CA ILE A 193 -9.09 27.52 -8.39
C ILE A 193 -9.16 28.30 -7.08
N ALA A 194 -8.03 28.45 -6.36
CA ALA A 194 -7.96 29.21 -5.12
C ALA A 194 -8.38 30.67 -5.33
N LYS A 195 -7.89 31.30 -6.40
CA LYS A 195 -8.23 32.69 -6.76
C LYS A 195 -9.72 32.87 -7.07
N MET A 196 -10.34 31.93 -7.80
CA MET A 196 -11.79 31.96 -8.08
C MET A 196 -12.64 31.87 -6.80
N ASN A 197 -12.09 31.31 -5.73
CA ASN A 197 -12.76 31.14 -4.44
C ASN A 197 -12.32 32.17 -3.38
N ASN A 198 -11.68 33.27 -3.79
CA ASN A 198 -11.18 34.33 -2.90
C ASN A 198 -10.23 33.82 -1.81
N ILE A 199 -9.38 32.83 -2.14
CA ILE A 199 -8.35 32.30 -1.25
C ILE A 199 -7.01 32.93 -1.65
N GLU A 200 -6.30 33.53 -0.69
CA GLU A 200 -4.94 34.01 -0.89
C GLU A 200 -4.00 32.82 -1.12
N PHE A 201 -3.26 32.82 -2.23
CA PHE A 201 -2.34 31.73 -2.57
C PHE A 201 -0.91 32.25 -2.73
N ILE A 202 -0.03 31.81 -1.84
CA ILE A 202 1.40 32.14 -1.85
C ILE A 202 2.19 30.89 -2.28
N CYS A 203 3.07 31.06 -3.26
CA CYS A 203 3.89 29.97 -3.78
C CYS A 203 5.37 30.35 -3.78
N ASN A 204 6.13 29.72 -2.91
CA ASN A 204 7.60 29.76 -2.87
C ASN A 204 8.13 28.35 -3.14
N PHE A 205 7.77 27.81 -4.30
CA PHE A 205 8.05 26.42 -4.66
C PHE A 205 9.01 26.37 -5.84
N ILE A 206 10.15 25.73 -5.63
CA ILE A 206 11.21 25.51 -6.62
C ILE A 206 11.62 24.04 -6.57
N ILE A 207 11.74 23.43 -7.76
CA ILE A 207 12.26 22.08 -7.96
C ILE A 207 13.38 22.17 -9.01
N PRO A 208 14.64 21.85 -8.63
CA PRO A 208 15.73 21.63 -9.57
C PRO A 208 15.51 20.43 -10.50
N ASP A 209 16.09 20.49 -11.68
CA ASP A 209 15.97 19.46 -12.72
C ASP A 209 16.60 18.10 -12.34
N GLU A 210 17.52 18.08 -11.37
CA GLU A 210 18.36 16.92 -11.03
C GLU A 210 17.79 16.00 -9.92
N ILE A 211 16.48 16.08 -9.64
CA ILE A 211 15.83 15.32 -8.55
C ILE A 211 15.36 13.94 -9.05
N ILE A 212 15.62 12.88 -8.28
CA ILE A 212 15.18 11.49 -8.57
C ILE A 212 13.67 11.26 -8.28
N LEU A 213 12.88 12.33 -8.14
CA LEU A 213 11.45 12.23 -7.87
C LEU A 213 10.69 11.98 -9.17
N ASP A 214 9.95 10.88 -9.23
CA ASP A 214 9.11 10.58 -10.37
C ASP A 214 8.02 11.65 -10.56
N SER A 215 7.78 12.03 -11.82
CA SER A 215 6.81 13.04 -12.20
C SER A 215 5.38 12.72 -11.75
N VAL A 216 5.00 11.44 -11.75
CA VAL A 216 3.69 10.98 -11.27
C VAL A 216 3.61 11.12 -9.76
N ASP A 217 4.67 10.77 -9.03
CA ASP A 217 4.69 10.88 -7.57
C ASP A 217 4.63 12.34 -7.12
N LEU A 218 5.38 13.23 -7.78
CA LEU A 218 5.28 14.68 -7.57
C LEU A 218 3.87 15.19 -7.83
N CYS A 219 3.24 14.72 -8.91
CA CYS A 219 1.87 15.07 -9.23
C CYS A 219 0.89 14.66 -8.13
N VAL A 220 0.99 13.43 -7.65
CA VAL A 220 0.12 12.90 -6.58
C VAL A 220 0.34 13.67 -5.28
N ILE A 221 1.57 14.00 -4.91
CA ILE A 221 1.85 14.82 -3.72
C ILE A 221 1.19 16.20 -3.86
N LEU A 222 1.52 16.94 -4.91
CA LEU A 222 1.06 18.33 -5.08
C LEU A 222 -0.46 18.43 -5.19
N SER A 223 -1.09 17.58 -6.01
CA SER A 223 -2.54 17.56 -6.17
C SER A 223 -3.25 17.29 -4.86
N ASN A 224 -2.86 16.24 -4.13
CA ASN A 224 -3.52 15.89 -2.87
C ASN A 224 -3.29 16.94 -1.77
N CYS A 225 -2.08 17.53 -1.69
CA CYS A 225 -1.82 18.57 -0.69
C CYS A 225 -2.66 19.82 -0.95
N LEU A 226 -2.67 20.29 -2.20
CA LEU A 226 -3.34 21.54 -2.58
C LEU A 226 -4.87 21.37 -2.63
N ASP A 227 -5.38 20.22 -3.06
CA ASP A 227 -6.82 19.94 -3.01
C ASP A 227 -7.32 19.90 -1.55
N ASN A 228 -6.55 19.28 -0.64
CA ASN A 228 -6.88 19.28 0.78
C ASN A 228 -6.88 20.71 1.35
N ALA A 229 -5.90 21.53 0.98
CA ALA A 229 -5.78 22.92 1.42
C ALA A 229 -6.96 23.79 0.93
N ILE A 230 -7.31 23.66 -0.35
CA ILE A 230 -8.45 24.37 -0.95
C ILE A 230 -9.77 23.92 -0.31
N GLU A 231 -9.98 22.62 -0.16
CA GLU A 231 -11.19 22.08 0.46
C GLU A 231 -11.35 22.56 1.90
N ALA A 232 -10.27 22.59 2.68
CA ALA A 232 -10.27 23.08 4.04
C ALA A 232 -10.61 24.58 4.13
N CYS A 233 -10.08 25.40 3.23
CA CYS A 233 -10.42 26.83 3.13
C CYS A 233 -11.87 27.06 2.69
N MET A 234 -12.39 26.25 1.77
CA MET A 234 -13.78 26.35 1.29
C MET A 234 -14.80 26.06 2.39
N LYS A 235 -14.47 25.20 3.37
CA LYS A 235 -15.33 24.88 4.52
C LYS A 235 -15.42 25.98 5.57
N ILE A 236 -14.62 27.04 5.45
CA ILE A 236 -14.67 28.17 6.38
C ILE A 236 -15.88 29.04 5.99
N GLU A 237 -16.91 28.99 6.81
CA GLU A 237 -18.14 29.80 6.67
C GLU A 237 -17.99 31.20 7.27
N ASP A 238 -17.07 31.39 8.22
CA ASP A 238 -16.80 32.68 8.86
C ASP A 238 -16.01 33.60 7.92
N GLU A 239 -16.67 34.64 7.42
CA GLU A 239 -16.09 35.64 6.51
C GLU A 239 -15.02 36.52 7.17
N THR A 240 -14.92 36.54 8.51
CA THR A 240 -13.88 37.29 9.23
C THR A 240 -12.51 36.60 9.17
N ILE A 241 -12.48 35.32 8.81
CA ILE A 241 -11.26 34.52 8.72
C ILE A 241 -10.67 34.61 7.32
N ASN A 242 -9.48 35.22 7.22
CA ASN A 242 -8.75 35.27 5.96
C ASN A 242 -8.32 33.87 5.51
N LYS A 243 -8.83 33.44 4.35
CA LYS A 243 -8.51 32.16 3.72
C LYS A 243 -7.17 32.28 3.00
N LYS A 244 -6.20 31.49 3.45
CA LYS A 244 -4.83 31.53 2.93
C LYS A 244 -4.27 30.13 2.74
N ILE A 245 -3.54 29.94 1.64
CA ILE A 245 -2.75 28.76 1.33
C ILE A 245 -1.31 29.22 1.04
N THR A 246 -0.34 28.56 1.63
CA THR A 246 1.09 28.78 1.35
C THR A 246 1.75 27.45 1.05
N ILE A 247 2.46 27.38 -0.07
CA ILE A 247 3.31 26.24 -0.43
C ILE A 247 4.76 26.71 -0.54
N ASN A 248 5.64 26.01 0.17
CA ASN A 248 7.07 26.23 0.20
C ASN A 248 7.79 24.94 -0.20
N SER A 249 8.88 25.04 -0.94
CA SER A 249 9.87 23.96 -1.02
C SER A 249 11.27 24.46 -0.81
N TYR A 250 12.09 23.60 -0.22
CA TYR A 250 13.48 23.87 0.07
C TYR A 250 14.27 22.57 0.00
N ILE A 251 15.51 22.67 -0.45
CA ILE A 251 16.41 21.52 -0.58
C ILE A 251 17.54 21.72 0.41
N HIS A 252 17.75 20.70 1.23
CA HIS A 252 18.87 20.64 2.13
C HIS A 252 19.58 19.31 1.91
N ASP A 253 20.82 19.40 1.40
CA ASP A 253 21.67 18.25 1.04
C ASP A 253 20.98 17.28 0.07
N LEU A 254 20.56 16.11 0.58
CA LEU A 254 19.92 15.04 -0.18
C LEU A 254 18.38 15.05 -0.08
N TYR A 255 17.82 16.00 0.68
CA TYR A 255 16.40 16.01 1.03
C TYR A 255 15.67 17.18 0.39
N LEU A 256 14.52 16.87 -0.23
CA LEU A 256 13.53 17.84 -0.64
C LEU A 256 12.49 17.94 0.48
N LEU A 257 12.31 19.15 0.99
CA LEU A 257 11.26 19.48 1.94
C LEU A 257 10.17 20.26 1.21
N ILE A 258 8.93 19.83 1.41
CA ILE A 258 7.72 20.47 0.91
C ILE A 258 6.85 20.77 2.12
N GLU A 259 6.53 22.05 2.31
CA GLU A 259 5.62 22.51 3.34
C GLU A 259 4.39 23.10 2.68
N VAL A 260 3.21 22.58 3.03
CA VAL A 260 1.93 23.13 2.59
C VAL A 260 1.13 23.51 3.83
N SER A 261 0.78 24.79 3.94
CA SER A 261 -0.06 25.29 5.02
C SER A 261 -1.31 25.96 4.52
N ASN A 262 -2.40 25.82 5.26
CA ASN A 262 -3.67 26.46 4.95
C ASN A 262 -4.42 26.89 6.20
N THR A 263 -5.28 27.90 6.05
CA THR A 263 -6.25 28.28 7.08
C THR A 263 -7.28 27.17 7.25
N SER A 264 -7.64 26.81 8.49
CA SER A 264 -8.60 25.73 8.78
C SER A 264 -9.46 26.03 10.00
N ALA A 265 -10.80 25.93 9.91
CA ALA A 265 -11.70 26.30 11.01
C ALA A 265 -11.72 25.34 12.22
N ASN A 266 -11.26 24.08 12.08
CA ASN A 266 -11.44 23.03 13.09
C ASN A 266 -10.13 22.45 13.61
N LYS A 267 -10.12 22.02 14.89
CA LYS A 267 -9.10 21.11 15.43
C LYS A 267 -9.26 19.73 14.78
N LEU A 268 -8.16 19.10 14.36
CA LEU A 268 -8.16 17.72 13.89
C LEU A 268 -8.67 16.77 14.97
N GLN A 269 -9.47 15.78 14.58
CA GLN A 269 -9.86 14.68 15.44
C GLN A 269 -8.94 13.47 15.19
N TYR A 270 -8.36 12.95 16.26
CA TYR A 270 -7.49 11.77 16.21
C TYR A 270 -8.22 10.55 16.78
N LYS A 271 -8.02 9.39 16.15
CA LYS A 271 -8.35 8.07 16.72
C LYS A 271 -7.25 7.08 16.35
N ASP A 272 -6.74 6.36 17.35
CA ASP A 272 -5.68 5.35 17.18
C ASP A 272 -4.45 5.87 16.42
N ASN A 273 -3.97 7.08 16.77
CA ASN A 273 -2.86 7.80 16.10
C ASN A 273 -3.08 8.08 14.60
N LYS A 274 -4.32 8.00 14.09
CA LYS A 274 -4.67 8.40 12.72
C LYS A 274 -5.62 9.58 12.73
N ILE A 275 -5.43 10.49 11.78
CA ILE A 275 -6.31 11.64 11.57
C ILE A 275 -7.63 11.14 10.99
N ILE A 276 -8.74 11.44 11.66
CA ILE A 276 -10.08 11.19 11.13
C ILE A 276 -10.54 12.41 10.33
N SER A 277 -10.84 12.20 9.05
CA SER A 277 -11.46 13.20 8.18
C SER A 277 -12.86 13.57 8.67
N THR A 278 -13.19 14.85 8.64
CA THR A 278 -14.50 15.42 9.03
C THR A 278 -15.63 15.21 8.00
N LYS A 279 -15.41 14.41 6.94
CA LYS A 279 -16.43 14.15 5.90
C LYS A 279 -17.53 13.20 6.41
N LYS A 280 -18.80 13.56 6.19
CA LYS A 280 -20.01 12.74 6.52
C LYS A 280 -20.11 11.41 5.75
N ASN A 281 -19.33 11.21 4.67
CA ASN A 281 -19.35 9.99 3.86
C ASN A 281 -18.19 9.05 4.20
N LYS A 282 -18.51 7.90 4.79
CA LYS A 282 -17.55 6.85 5.21
C LYS A 282 -16.80 6.14 4.07
N ASN A 283 -17.20 6.33 2.81
CA ASN A 283 -16.63 5.62 1.66
C ASN A 283 -15.50 6.38 0.93
N SER A 284 -15.22 7.64 1.30
CA SER A 284 -14.16 8.47 0.71
C SER A 284 -13.13 8.92 1.76
N HIS A 285 -12.82 8.03 2.70
CA HIS A 285 -11.88 8.30 3.79
C HIS A 285 -10.42 8.39 3.29
N GLY A 286 -9.72 9.47 3.66
CA GLY A 286 -8.27 9.49 3.87
C GLY A 286 -7.35 9.18 2.67
N ILE A 287 -7.89 9.01 1.47
CA ILE A 287 -7.13 8.57 0.28
C ILE A 287 -5.97 9.52 -0.01
N GLY A 288 -6.19 10.85 0.11
CA GLY A 288 -5.15 11.83 -0.22
C GLY A 288 -3.92 11.75 0.68
N ILE A 289 -4.10 11.76 2.01
CA ILE A 289 -2.99 11.63 2.96
C ILE A 289 -2.36 10.23 2.87
N SER A 290 -3.17 9.17 2.72
CA SER A 290 -2.66 7.80 2.54
C SER A 290 -1.81 7.64 1.28
N ASN A 291 -2.17 8.32 0.19
CA ASN A 291 -1.39 8.35 -1.04
C ASN A 291 -0.05 9.05 -0.82
N ILE A 292 -0.08 10.20 -0.13
CA ILE A 292 1.14 10.94 0.24
C ILE A 292 2.03 10.06 1.15
N GLU A 293 1.49 9.44 2.19
CA GLU A 293 2.24 8.53 3.08
C GLU A 293 2.89 7.38 2.32
N THR A 294 2.20 6.82 1.32
CA THR A 294 2.73 5.72 0.49
C THR A 294 3.94 6.18 -0.32
N ILE A 295 3.85 7.37 -0.93
CA ILE A 295 4.95 7.96 -1.70
C ILE A 295 6.10 8.36 -0.77
N VAL A 296 5.82 8.97 0.37
CA VAL A 296 6.84 9.33 1.37
C VAL A 296 7.64 8.09 1.78
N LYS A 297 6.97 6.96 2.03
CA LYS A 297 7.63 5.68 2.32
C LYS A 297 8.47 5.17 1.15
N LYS A 298 8.00 5.32 -0.10
CA LYS A 298 8.74 4.94 -1.32
C LYS A 298 10.10 5.65 -1.42
N TYR A 299 10.17 6.91 -0.97
CA TYR A 299 11.40 7.72 -1.00
C TYR A 299 12.14 7.80 0.34
N ASN A 300 11.89 6.87 1.27
CA ASN A 300 12.49 6.85 2.62
C ASN A 300 12.38 8.21 3.33
N GLY A 301 11.24 8.86 3.15
CA GLY A 301 10.93 10.19 3.65
C GLY A 301 10.19 10.18 4.98
N ILE A 302 9.86 11.38 5.45
CA ILE A 302 9.07 11.60 6.67
C ILE A 302 7.89 12.52 6.33
N LEU A 303 6.71 12.18 6.85
CA LEU A 303 5.51 13.00 6.79
C LEU A 303 5.22 13.48 8.21
N ASP A 304 5.08 14.79 8.38
CA ASP A 304 4.70 15.41 9.65
C ASP A 304 3.48 16.32 9.44
N ILE A 305 2.58 16.33 10.42
CA ILE A 305 1.30 17.04 10.34
C ILE A 305 1.10 17.83 11.61
N ILE A 306 1.03 19.15 11.47
CA ILE A 306 0.84 20.08 12.57
C ILE A 306 -0.53 20.74 12.40
N SER A 307 -1.34 20.71 13.46
CA SER A 307 -2.61 21.42 13.51
C SER A 307 -2.64 22.35 14.71
N GLU A 308 -2.75 23.63 14.40
CA GLU A 308 -2.87 24.72 15.35
C GLU A 308 -4.24 25.37 15.23
N LYS A 309 -4.55 26.32 16.12
CA LYS A 309 -5.78 27.11 16.01
C LYS A 309 -5.76 27.88 14.68
N ASN A 310 -6.75 27.63 13.84
CA ASN A 310 -6.93 28.26 12.53
C ASN A 310 -5.86 27.93 11.47
N LYS A 311 -4.96 26.96 11.71
CA LYS A 311 -3.88 26.64 10.78
C LYS A 311 -3.62 25.13 10.73
N PHE A 312 -3.49 24.60 9.52
CA PHE A 312 -3.02 23.25 9.25
C PHE A 312 -1.73 23.33 8.45
N ILE A 313 -0.75 22.49 8.80
CA ILE A 313 0.56 22.43 8.14
C ILE A 313 0.89 20.97 7.87
N LEU A 314 1.27 20.69 6.63
CA LEU A 314 1.72 19.39 6.14
C LEU A 314 3.17 19.52 5.70
N ASN A 315 4.06 18.79 6.38
CA ASN A 315 5.48 18.77 6.14
C ASN A 315 5.86 17.43 5.52
N ILE A 316 6.50 17.48 4.35
CA ILE A 316 6.91 16.30 3.60
C ILE A 316 8.42 16.42 3.37
N MET A 317 9.17 15.43 3.83
CA MET A 317 10.60 15.31 3.56
C MET A 317 10.82 14.07 2.69
N LEU A 318 11.48 14.22 1.54
CA LEU A 318 11.79 13.14 0.60
C LEU A 318 13.29 13.10 0.34
N LYS A 319 13.87 11.90 0.29
CA LYS A 319 15.25 11.75 -0.19
C LYS A 319 15.25 11.76 -1.73
N VAL A 320 15.97 12.72 -2.32
CA VAL A 320 15.87 13.03 -3.76
C VAL A 320 17.19 12.99 -4.53
N LYS A 321 18.31 12.71 -3.84
CA LYS A 321 19.62 12.47 -4.45
C LYS A 321 20.21 11.15 -3.95
N ASN A 322 20.86 10.40 -4.83
CA ASN A 322 21.66 9.23 -4.48
C ASN A 322 23.06 9.69 -4.03
N ASN A 323 23.64 8.96 -3.08
CA ASN A 323 25.06 9.10 -2.75
C ASN A 323 25.93 8.56 -3.89
#